data_AF-A0AA36DHF1-F1
#
_entry.id   AF-A0AA36DHF1-F1
#
_cell.length_a   1.000
_cell.length_b   1.000
_cell.length_c   1.000
_cell.angle_alpha   90.00
_cell.angle_beta   90.00
_cell.angle_gamma   90.00
#
_symmetry.space_group_name_H-M   'P 1'
#
loop_
_entity.id
_entity.type
_entity.pdbx_description
1 polymer ?
#
loop_
_entity_poly.entity_id
_entity_poly.type
_entity_poly.pdbx_seq_one_letter_code
_entity_poly.pdbx_strand_id
1 'polypeptide(L)'
;MKFVLALAAVVVVALAQRPTPGPCQICDYLIAQAVHHFHNNINDKGALLTQLTQECNELGRYEGQDAVTQCKAMVAAQIDTIYADLTAGKDPWQTCFDLHECFGTEPTHGTRPSQGPEAVARGARYF
;
A
#
# COMPACT_ATOMS: atom_id res chain seq x y z
N MET A 1 48.07 8.29 -2.98
CA MET A 1 47.22 7.77 -4.08
C MET A 1 46.42 6.51 -3.75
N LYS A 2 46.71 5.79 -2.63
CA LYS A 2 45.95 4.59 -2.20
C LYS A 2 44.60 4.90 -1.51
N PHE A 3 44.51 6.05 -0.83
CA PHE A 3 43.32 6.46 -0.06
C PHE A 3 42.18 7.05 -0.90
N VAL A 4 42.49 7.56 -2.10
CA VAL A 4 41.50 8.17 -3.01
C VAL A 4 40.60 7.11 -3.64
N LEU A 5 41.15 5.93 -3.93
CA LEU A 5 40.40 4.79 -4.48
C LEU A 5 39.43 4.19 -3.46
N ALA A 6 39.80 4.19 -2.17
CA ALA A 6 38.93 3.71 -1.10
C ALA A 6 37.72 4.63 -0.88
N LEU A 7 37.90 5.95 -0.96
CA LEU A 7 36.80 6.91 -0.83
C LEU A 7 35.82 6.84 -2.00
N ALA A 8 36.31 6.64 -3.23
CA ALA A 8 35.45 6.47 -4.40
C ALA A 8 34.56 5.21 -4.30
N ALA A 9 35.06 4.12 -3.71
CA ALA A 9 34.28 2.90 -3.53
C ALA A 9 33.13 3.05 -2.51
N VAL A 10 33.32 3.86 -1.45
CA VAL A 10 32.29 4.08 -0.42
C VAL A 10 31.13 4.94 -0.93
N VAL A 11 31.40 5.92 -1.80
CA VAL A 11 30.36 6.79 -2.38
C VAL A 11 29.44 6.03 -3.33
N VAL A 12 29.93 5.00 -4.03
CA VAL A 12 29.11 4.21 -4.97
C VAL A 12 28.11 3.32 -4.23
N VAL A 13 28.45 2.80 -3.04
CA VAL A 13 27.56 1.94 -2.24
C VAL A 13 26.44 2.75 -1.57
N ALA A 14 26.71 4.00 -1.17
CA ALA A 14 25.74 4.85 -0.49
C ALA A 14 24.57 5.29 -1.39
N LEU A 15 24.73 5.30 -2.72
CA LEU A 15 23.69 5.73 -3.66
C LEU A 15 22.74 4.59 -4.10
N ALA A 16 23.02 3.35 -3.71
CA ALA A 16 22.25 2.18 -4.14
C ALA A 16 21.08 1.82 -3.22
N GLN A 17 20.94 2.48 -2.07
CA GLN A 17 19.93 2.14 -1.08
C GLN A 17 18.72 3.07 -1.20
N ARG A 18 17.93 2.90 -2.26
CA ARG A 18 16.53 3.37 -2.19
C ARG A 18 15.82 2.46 -1.19
N PRO A 19 15.19 2.99 -0.14
CA PRO A 19 14.40 2.15 0.77
C PRO A 19 13.33 1.46 -0.06
N THR A 20 13.33 0.14 -0.05
CA THR A 20 12.28 -0.67 -0.68
C THR A 20 10.95 -0.25 -0.07
N PRO A 21 9.89 -0.03 -0.88
CA PRO A 21 8.60 0.35 -0.33
C PRO A 21 8.13 -0.73 0.64
N GLY A 22 7.65 -0.29 1.81
CA GLY A 22 7.16 -1.19 2.83
C GLY A 22 5.85 -1.87 2.40
N PRO A 23 5.47 -2.99 3.04
CA PRO A 23 4.24 -3.72 2.74
C PRO A 23 3.00 -2.81 2.79
N CYS A 24 2.95 -1.89 3.75
CA CYS A 24 1.85 -0.93 3.86
C CYS A 24 1.73 0.01 2.64
N GLN A 25 2.85 0.53 2.12
CA GLN A 25 2.84 1.39 0.93
C GLN A 25 2.39 0.64 -0.32
N ILE A 26 2.78 -0.63 -0.43
CA ILE A 26 2.35 -1.52 -1.53
C ILE A 26 0.85 -1.79 -1.41
N CYS A 27 0.34 -2.01 -0.20
CA CYS A 27 -1.08 -2.22 0.04
C CYS A 27 -1.91 -0.98 -0.30
N ASP A 28 -1.50 0.20 0.17
CA ASP A 28 -2.18 1.46 -0.14
C ASP A 28 -2.25 1.71 -1.65
N TYR A 29 -1.14 1.49 -2.36
CA TYR A 29 -1.10 1.56 -3.82
C TYR A 29 -2.10 0.58 -4.45
N LEU A 30 -2.10 -0.67 -3.99
CA LEU A 30 -2.95 -1.71 -4.52
C LEU A 30 -4.44 -1.39 -4.35
N ILE A 31 -4.84 -0.96 -3.15
CA ILE A 31 -6.22 -0.59 -2.85
C ILE A 31 -6.64 0.63 -3.65
N ALA A 32 -5.78 1.65 -3.78
CA ALA A 32 -6.07 2.81 -4.61
C ALA A 32 -6.40 2.42 -6.05
N GLN A 33 -5.59 1.53 -6.63
CA GLN A 33 -5.84 1.02 -7.97
C GLN A 33 -7.08 0.14 -8.05
N ALA A 34 -7.34 -0.67 -7.04
CA ALA A 34 -8.52 -1.53 -7.00
C ALA A 34 -9.82 -0.70 -7.02
N VAL A 35 -9.87 0.36 -6.22
CA VAL A 35 -10.99 1.32 -6.20
C VAL A 35 -11.15 2.03 -7.53
N HIS A 36 -10.04 2.52 -8.10
CA HIS A 36 -10.04 3.19 -9.39
C HIS A 36 -10.60 2.29 -10.51
N HIS A 37 -10.12 1.06 -10.62
CA HIS A 37 -10.57 0.11 -11.62
C HIS A 37 -12.03 -0.30 -11.40
N PHE A 38 -12.44 -0.53 -10.15
CA PHE A 38 -13.83 -0.87 -9.80
C PHE A 38 -14.81 0.26 -10.15
N HIS A 39 -14.47 1.51 -9.83
CA HIS A 39 -15.28 2.68 -10.23
C HIS A 39 -15.31 2.91 -11.75
N ASN A 40 -14.33 2.39 -12.49
CA ASN A 40 -14.30 2.39 -13.95
C ASN A 40 -14.98 1.17 -14.59
N ASN A 41 -15.89 0.50 -13.86
CA ASN A 41 -16.70 -0.64 -14.30
C ASN A 41 -15.95 -1.97 -14.44
N ILE A 42 -14.76 -2.12 -13.84
CA ILE A 42 -14.14 -3.45 -13.68
C ILE A 42 -14.77 -4.13 -12.46
N ASN A 43 -15.99 -4.63 -12.66
CA ASN A 43 -16.80 -5.27 -11.62
C ASN A 43 -16.69 -6.80 -11.64
N ASP A 44 -15.84 -7.37 -12.49
CA ASP A 44 -15.51 -8.79 -12.49
C ASP A 44 -14.22 -9.02 -11.70
N LYS A 45 -14.22 -10.01 -10.80
CA LYS A 45 -13.07 -10.32 -9.95
C LYS A 45 -11.85 -10.77 -10.75
N GLY A 46 -12.04 -11.54 -11.82
CA GLY A 46 -10.95 -12.00 -12.68
C GLY A 46 -10.34 -10.86 -13.49
N ALA A 47 -11.17 -9.94 -13.98
CA ALA A 47 -10.74 -8.72 -14.64
C ALA A 47 -9.99 -7.80 -13.67
N LEU A 48 -10.50 -7.63 -12.43
CA LEU A 48 -9.83 -6.84 -11.39
C LEU A 48 -8.46 -7.43 -11.03
N LEU A 49 -8.38 -8.75 -10.83
CA LEU A 49 -7.11 -9.46 -10.62
C LEU A 49 -6.10 -9.17 -11.73
N THR A 50 -6.57 -9.21 -12.99
CA THR A 50 -5.72 -8.96 -14.15
C THR A 50 -5.20 -7.53 -14.15
N GLN A 51 -6.05 -6.54 -13.88
CA GLN A 51 -5.66 -5.12 -13.80
C GLN A 51 -4.66 -4.90 -12.66
N LEU A 52 -4.94 -5.37 -11.45
CA LEU A 52 -4.04 -5.22 -10.31
C LEU A 52 -2.68 -5.92 -10.53
N THR A 53 -2.67 -7.06 -11.22
CA THR A 53 -1.41 -7.70 -11.61
C THR A 53 -0.61 -6.85 -12.59
N GLN A 54 -1.27 -6.14 -13.51
CA GLN A 54 -0.62 -5.20 -14.42
C GLN A 54 -0.04 -4.00 -13.66
N GLU A 55 -0.81 -3.42 -12.73
CA GLU A 55 -0.37 -2.34 -11.85
C GLU A 55 0.89 -2.71 -11.06
N CYS A 56 0.97 -3.95 -10.54
CA CYS A 56 2.18 -4.43 -9.88
C CYS A 56 3.41 -4.47 -10.79
N ASN A 57 3.24 -4.75 -12.09
CA ASN A 57 4.35 -4.71 -13.05
C ASN A 57 4.80 -3.26 -13.30
N GLU A 58 3.85 -2.32 -13.34
CA GLU A 58 4.15 -0.90 -13.53
C GLU A 58 4.88 -0.32 -12.33
N LEU A 59 4.50 -0.71 -11.11
CA LEU A 59 5.18 -0.33 -9.87
C LEU A 59 6.68 -0.69 -9.92
N GLY A 60 7.02 -1.85 -10.50
CA GLY A 60 8.40 -2.29 -10.67
C GLY A 60 9.30 -1.38 -11.48
N ARG A 61 8.73 -0.52 -12.33
CA ARG A 61 9.49 0.47 -13.11
C ARG A 61 10.06 1.57 -12.22
N TYR A 62 9.43 1.82 -11.08
CA TYR A 62 9.78 2.90 -10.15
C TYR A 62 10.46 2.38 -8.89
N GLU A 63 9.98 1.26 -8.37
CA GLU A 63 10.35 0.72 -7.05
C GLU A 63 11.24 -0.54 -7.13
N GLY A 64 11.50 -1.05 -8.34
CA GLY A 64 12.33 -2.23 -8.56
C GLY A 64 11.57 -3.57 -8.51
N GLN A 65 12.27 -4.65 -8.85
CA GLN A 65 11.66 -5.98 -9.02
C GLN A 65 11.18 -6.62 -7.72
N ASP A 66 11.76 -6.26 -6.59
CA ASP A 66 11.32 -6.76 -5.28
C ASP A 66 9.92 -6.24 -4.95
N ALA A 67 9.62 -4.98 -5.30
CA ALA A 67 8.28 -4.41 -5.15
C ALA A 67 7.23 -5.10 -6.04
N VAL A 68 7.61 -5.53 -7.27
CA VAL A 68 6.74 -6.32 -8.14
C VAL A 68 6.37 -7.65 -7.49
N THR A 69 7.38 -8.35 -6.98
CA THR A 69 7.21 -9.67 -6.36
C THR A 69 6.29 -9.59 -5.15
N GLN A 70 6.53 -8.61 -4.28
CA GLN A 70 5.71 -8.36 -3.09
C GLN A 70 4.29 -7.94 -3.45
N CYS A 71 4.12 -7.02 -4.41
CA CYS A 71 2.81 -6.58 -4.87
C CYS A 71 1.99 -7.75 -5.43
N LYS A 72 2.57 -8.58 -6.29
CA LYS A 72 1.87 -9.74 -6.85
C LYS A 72 1.49 -10.78 -5.80
N ALA A 73 2.37 -11.02 -4.82
CA ALA A 73 2.07 -11.92 -3.71
C ALA A 73 0.87 -11.40 -2.90
N MET A 74 0.83 -10.09 -2.64
CA MET A 74 -0.28 -9.45 -1.94
C MET A 74 -1.59 -9.51 -2.74
N VAL A 75 -1.57 -9.22 -4.04
CA VAL A 75 -2.75 -9.40 -4.92
C VAL A 75 -3.28 -10.82 -4.82
N ALA A 76 -2.42 -11.82 -4.99
CA ALA A 76 -2.82 -13.22 -5.00
C ALA A 76 -3.41 -13.67 -3.65
N ALA A 77 -2.87 -13.17 -2.55
CA ALA A 77 -3.35 -13.49 -1.21
C ALA A 77 -4.68 -12.78 -0.88
N GLN A 78 -4.86 -11.53 -1.34
CA GLN A 78 -5.89 -10.63 -0.83
C GLN A 78 -7.02 -10.30 -1.81
N ILE A 79 -6.94 -10.72 -3.07
CA ILE A 79 -7.94 -10.40 -4.11
C ILE A 79 -9.38 -10.77 -3.70
N ASP A 80 -9.55 -11.85 -2.94
CA ASP A 80 -10.85 -12.29 -2.44
C ASP A 80 -11.46 -11.27 -1.49
N THR A 81 -10.67 -10.82 -0.51
CA THR A 81 -11.06 -9.81 0.47
C THR A 81 -11.27 -8.45 -0.19
N ILE A 82 -10.34 -8.01 -1.03
CA ILE A 82 -10.41 -6.74 -1.75
C ILE A 82 -11.71 -6.66 -2.56
N TYR A 83 -12.01 -7.70 -3.34
CA TYR A 83 -13.22 -7.74 -4.15
C TYR A 83 -14.49 -7.77 -3.27
N ALA A 84 -14.49 -8.54 -2.19
CA ALA A 84 -15.62 -8.59 -1.26
C ALA A 84 -15.87 -7.23 -0.57
N ASP A 85 -14.83 -6.53 -0.16
CA ASP A 85 -14.93 -5.22 0.49
C ASP A 85 -15.42 -4.14 -0.47
N LEU A 86 -14.90 -4.11 -1.70
CA LEU A 86 -15.35 -3.18 -2.75
C LEU A 86 -16.82 -3.41 -3.12
N THR A 87 -17.24 -4.67 -3.27
CA THR A 87 -18.64 -5.00 -3.58
C THR A 87 -19.58 -4.74 -2.41
N ALA A 88 -19.11 -4.85 -1.17
CA ALA A 88 -19.85 -4.46 0.03
C ALA A 88 -19.88 -2.95 0.26
N GLY A 89 -19.16 -2.15 -0.53
CA GLY A 89 -19.05 -0.69 -0.37
C GLY A 89 -18.34 -0.29 0.92
N LYS A 90 -17.45 -1.14 1.44
CA LYS A 90 -16.62 -0.80 2.60
C LYS A 90 -15.59 0.26 2.24
N ASP A 91 -15.11 0.95 3.27
CA ASP A 91 -13.98 1.86 3.11
C ASP A 91 -12.72 1.06 2.74
N PRO A 92 -12.15 1.26 1.54
CA PRO A 92 -11.01 0.48 1.06
C PRO A 92 -9.75 0.69 1.90
N TRP A 93 -9.63 1.83 2.58
CA TRP A 93 -8.46 2.15 3.40
C TRP A 93 -8.39 1.38 4.70
N GLN A 94 -9.54 0.90 5.18
CA GLN A 94 -9.58 -0.01 6.31
C GLN A 94 -9.05 -1.40 5.93
N THR A 95 -9.16 -1.79 4.65
CA THR A 95 -8.74 -3.11 4.18
C THR A 95 -7.25 -3.35 4.43
N CYS A 96 -6.34 -2.40 4.19
CA CYS A 96 -4.90 -2.62 4.44
C CYS A 96 -4.53 -2.82 5.93
N PHE A 97 -5.30 -2.20 6.84
CA PHE A 97 -5.16 -2.44 8.27
C PHE A 97 -5.77 -3.76 8.70
N ASP A 98 -6.95 -4.09 8.18
CA ASP A 98 -7.67 -5.34 8.46
C ASP A 98 -6.88 -6.56 7.92
N LEU A 99 -6.13 -6.37 6.85
CA LEU A 99 -5.21 -7.34 6.28
C LEU A 99 -3.89 -7.47 7.06
N HIS A 100 -3.68 -6.67 8.11
CA HIS A 100 -2.47 -6.65 8.95
C HIS A 100 -1.16 -6.32 8.20
N GLU A 101 -1.24 -5.73 7.01
CA GLU A 101 -0.06 -5.30 6.23
C GLU A 101 0.51 -3.96 6.73
N CYS A 102 -0.31 -3.19 7.46
CA CYS A 102 0.03 -1.91 8.08
C CYS A 102 -0.03 -2.01 9.62
N PHE A 103 1.04 -2.47 10.26
CA PHE A 103 1.20 -2.34 11.72
C PHE A 103 1.96 -1.03 12.04
N GLY A 104 1.29 -0.09 12.71
CA GLY A 104 1.97 1.03 13.39
C GLY A 104 2.12 2.34 12.60
N THR A 105 1.57 2.44 11.39
CA THR A 105 1.40 3.72 10.69
C THR A 105 -0.09 4.00 10.59
N GLU A 106 -0.58 5.04 11.26
CA GLU A 106 -1.93 5.59 11.07
C GLU A 106 -2.16 5.91 9.56
N PRO A 107 -3.39 5.81 9.02
CA PRO A 107 -3.63 5.99 7.58
C PRO A 107 -3.09 7.35 7.11
N THR A 108 -2.01 7.36 6.32
CA THR A 108 -1.34 8.61 5.91
C THR A 108 -2.07 9.39 4.83
N HIS A 109 -3.21 8.90 4.32
CA HIS A 109 -4.11 9.66 3.45
C HIS A 109 -5.54 9.64 3.96
N GLY A 110 -5.79 10.39 5.02
CA GLY A 110 -7.15 10.63 5.46
C GLY A 110 -7.22 11.33 6.80
N THR A 111 -7.12 12.65 6.81
CA THR A 111 -7.94 13.42 7.73
C THR A 111 -9.40 13.04 7.48
N ARG A 112 -9.94 12.10 8.24
CA ARG A 112 -11.33 12.14 8.65
C ARG A 112 -11.47 11.64 10.09
N PRO A 113 -12.20 12.37 10.97
CA PRO A 113 -12.35 12.02 12.37
C PRO A 113 -13.04 10.66 12.49
N SER A 114 -12.50 9.81 13.36
CA SER A 114 -13.13 8.58 13.85
C SER A 114 -14.62 8.79 14.14
N GLN A 115 -15.48 8.33 13.23
CA GLN A 115 -16.91 8.13 13.51
C GLN A 115 -17.08 6.69 13.99
N GLY A 116 -16.83 6.50 15.28
CA GLY A 116 -17.18 5.31 16.05
C GLY A 116 -17.60 5.74 17.46
N PRO A 117 -18.64 5.12 18.06
CA PRO A 117 -19.35 5.65 19.23
C PRO A 117 -18.53 5.77 20.52
N GLU A 118 -17.24 5.39 20.53
CA GLU A 118 -16.35 5.53 21.68
C GLU A 118 -15.76 6.96 21.85
N ALA A 119 -15.85 7.82 20.83
CA ALA A 119 -15.33 9.20 20.91
C ALA A 119 -16.21 10.18 21.71
N VAL A 120 -17.45 9.81 22.07
CA VAL A 120 -18.39 10.67 22.83
C VAL A 120 -18.15 10.65 24.35
N ALA A 121 -17.17 9.90 24.86
CA ALA A 121 -16.94 9.81 26.30
C ALA A 121 -15.79 10.67 26.85
N ARG A 122 -14.89 11.20 26.01
CA ARG A 122 -13.63 11.83 26.47
C ARG A 122 -13.46 13.32 26.16
N GLY A 123 -14.47 13.98 25.61
CA GLY A 123 -14.42 15.41 25.28
C GLY A 123 -14.98 16.38 26.32
N ALA A 124 -15.56 15.90 27.41
CA ALA A 124 -16.32 16.75 28.34
C ALA A 124 -15.65 16.90 29.71
N ARG A 125 -14.34 17.16 29.80
CA ARG A 125 -13.70 17.67 31.04
C ARG A 125 -12.40 18.41 30.76
N TYR A 126 -12.49 19.64 30.26
CA TYR A 126 -11.55 20.69 30.61
C TYR A 126 -12.34 22.01 30.69
N PHE A 127 -12.85 22.27 31.90
CA PHE A 127 -13.03 23.63 32.42
C PHE A 127 -11.65 24.23 32.70
#